data_AF-A0A2X4TST1-F1
#
_entry.id   AF-A0A2X4TST1-F1
#
_cell.length_a   1.000
_cell.length_b   1.000
_cell.length_c   1.000
_cell.angle_alpha   90.00
_cell.angle_beta   90.00
_cell.angle_gamma   90.00
#
_symmetry.space_group_name_H-M   'P 1'
#
loop_
_entity.id
_entity.type
_entity.pdbx_description
1 polymer ?
#
loop_
_entity_poly.entity_id
_entity_poly.type
_entity_poly.pdbx_seq_one_letter_code
_entity_poly.pdbx_strand_id
1 'polypeptide(L)'
;MSRTNKKITILVSIGYGLTDIMGGGAFTVIGAWLLFFYTTFVGLSPVEAASIVAIARIVDAVVSLFMGSFTDHFYKNPLGRRFGRRRFFLLVGAPLMLVYILLWVTGMSFWFYLAVYLTFEVIAAMVLIPWETLPSEMTKDFNSRTKLSTCRMFLSASGTFLATFIPGLLITHFGEHDPHAYFINGVVFAVLFMFCVFISWKVTWECELTPEMFAELKSHSSTHVLYGEGCGGRETV
;
A
#
# COMPACT_ATOMS: atom_id res chain seq x y z
N MET A 1 14.02 -26.00 -2.68
CA MET A 1 12.79 -26.64 -3.20
C MET A 1 12.29 -25.81 -4.37
N SER A 2 12.31 -26.36 -5.59
CA SER A 2 11.88 -25.61 -6.78
C SER A 2 10.40 -25.25 -6.65
N ARG A 3 10.06 -23.98 -6.83
CA ARG A 3 8.70 -23.43 -6.59
C ARG A 3 7.73 -23.69 -7.76
N THR A 4 7.98 -24.71 -8.57
CA THR A 4 7.45 -24.82 -9.94
C THR A 4 6.00 -25.32 -10.03
N ASN A 5 5.30 -25.59 -8.92
CA ASN A 5 3.95 -26.18 -8.96
C ASN A 5 2.97 -25.67 -7.90
N LYS A 6 3.05 -24.39 -7.52
CA LYS A 6 2.06 -23.79 -6.61
C LYS A 6 0.79 -23.43 -7.37
N LYS A 7 -0.33 -24.08 -7.03
CA LYS A 7 -1.65 -23.81 -7.61
C LYS A 7 -2.34 -22.66 -6.88
N ILE A 8 -3.05 -21.81 -7.62
CA ILE A 8 -3.93 -20.79 -7.05
C ILE A 8 -5.21 -21.48 -6.56
N THR A 9 -5.33 -21.63 -5.25
CA THR A 9 -6.54 -22.12 -4.57
C THR A 9 -7.36 -20.94 -4.06
N ILE A 10 -8.62 -21.18 -3.69
CA ILE A 10 -9.50 -20.15 -3.12
C ILE A 10 -8.89 -19.55 -1.85
N LEU A 11 -8.25 -20.36 -1.00
CA LEU A 11 -7.57 -19.87 0.20
C LEU A 11 -6.41 -18.93 -0.13
N VAL A 12 -5.65 -19.23 -1.20
CA VAL A 12 -4.60 -18.32 -1.68
C VAL A 12 -5.21 -17.02 -2.19
N SER A 13 -6.32 -17.09 -2.92
CA SER A 13 -7.02 -15.91 -3.44
C SER A 13 -7.59 -15.03 -2.32
N ILE A 14 -8.14 -15.62 -1.26
CA ILE A 14 -8.59 -14.91 -0.06
C ILE A 14 -7.39 -14.27 0.63
N GLY A 15 -6.33 -15.05 0.92
CA GLY A 15 -5.14 -14.54 1.61
C GLY A 15 -4.46 -13.39 0.86
N TYR A 16 -4.41 -13.47 -0.47
CA TYR A 16 -3.97 -12.36 -1.34
C TYR A 16 -4.90 -11.15 -1.21
N GLY A 17 -6.20 -11.35 -1.34
CA GLY A 17 -7.19 -10.26 -1.35
C GLY A 17 -7.35 -9.56 -0.01
N LEU A 18 -6.90 -10.13 1.11
CA LEU A 18 -7.02 -9.52 2.45
C LEU A 18 -6.37 -8.14 2.53
N THR A 19 -5.28 -7.90 1.79
CA THR A 19 -4.65 -6.58 1.72
C THR A 19 -5.62 -5.51 1.20
N ASP A 20 -6.61 -5.87 0.39
CA ASP A 20 -7.59 -4.90 -0.13
C ASP A 20 -8.63 -4.44 0.92
N ILE A 21 -8.71 -5.12 2.07
CA ILE A 21 -9.44 -4.58 3.23
C ILE A 21 -8.84 -3.23 3.65
N MET A 22 -7.52 -3.05 3.48
CA MET A 22 -6.87 -1.77 3.68
C MET A 22 -7.23 -0.77 2.57
N GLY A 23 -7.20 -1.20 1.30
CA GLY A 23 -7.57 -0.35 0.15
C GLY A 23 -9.01 0.16 0.26
N GLY A 24 -9.98 -0.73 0.41
CA GLY A 24 -11.38 -0.35 0.58
C GLY A 24 -11.68 0.29 1.95
N GLY A 25 -11.08 -0.21 3.03
CA GLY A 25 -11.41 0.21 4.39
C GLY A 25 -10.73 1.49 4.85
N ALA A 26 -9.39 1.56 4.79
CA ALA A 26 -8.63 2.68 5.37
C ALA A 26 -9.03 4.02 4.76
N PHE A 27 -9.12 4.06 3.44
CA PHE A 27 -9.50 5.27 2.70
C PHE A 27 -10.98 5.63 2.90
N THR A 28 -11.86 4.65 3.13
CA THR A 28 -13.26 4.92 3.50
C THR A 28 -13.34 5.57 4.89
N VAL A 29 -12.66 5.02 5.90
CA VAL A 29 -12.65 5.62 7.25
C VAL A 29 -12.07 7.03 7.22
N ILE A 30 -10.94 7.23 6.52
CA ILE A 30 -10.32 8.55 6.38
C ILE A 30 -11.28 9.53 5.70
N GLY A 31 -11.87 9.15 4.56
CA GLY A 31 -12.76 10.00 3.78
C GLY A 31 -14.04 10.37 4.52
N ALA A 32 -14.56 9.47 5.36
CA ALA A 32 -15.79 9.70 6.11
C ALA A 32 -15.55 10.53 7.39
N TRP A 33 -14.46 10.31 8.11
CA TRP A 33 -14.35 10.76 9.50
C TRP A 33 -13.15 11.65 9.82
N LEU A 34 -12.09 11.65 9.01
CA LEU A 34 -10.84 12.34 9.39
C LEU A 34 -11.03 13.86 9.45
N LEU A 35 -11.77 14.44 8.49
CA LEU A 35 -12.04 15.87 8.47
C LEU A 35 -12.82 16.30 9.72
N PHE A 36 -13.89 15.56 10.05
CA PHE A 36 -14.68 15.78 11.26
C PHE A 36 -13.82 15.66 12.52
N PHE A 37 -12.97 14.64 12.60
CA PHE A 37 -12.11 14.42 13.76
C PHE A 37 -11.15 15.60 13.99
N TYR A 38 -10.51 16.10 12.91
CA TYR A 38 -9.60 17.24 12.97
C TYR A 38 -10.29 18.55 13.33
N THR A 39 -11.50 18.80 12.83
CA THR A 39 -12.21 20.04 13.17
C THR A 39 -12.80 20.00 14.58
N THR A 40 -13.35 18.87 15.00
CA THR A 40 -14.16 18.77 16.22
C THR A 40 -13.31 18.49 17.46
N PHE A 41 -12.31 17.60 17.36
CA PHE A 41 -11.55 17.15 18.55
C PHE A 41 -10.13 17.70 18.61
N VAL A 42 -9.52 17.98 17.46
CA VAL A 42 -8.19 18.59 17.40
C VAL A 42 -8.30 20.13 17.45
N GLY A 43 -9.38 20.69 16.89
CA GLY A 43 -9.61 22.13 16.84
C GLY A 43 -8.91 22.82 15.66
N LEU A 44 -8.53 22.07 14.62
CA LEU A 44 -8.08 22.66 13.36
C LEU A 44 -9.22 23.38 12.66
N SER A 45 -8.91 24.47 11.96
CA SER A 45 -9.90 25.09 11.09
C SER A 45 -10.27 24.13 9.95
N PRO A 46 -11.50 24.22 9.40
CA PRO A 46 -11.89 23.40 8.25
C PRO A 46 -10.95 23.55 7.05
N VAL A 47 -10.37 24.74 6.86
CA VAL A 47 -9.39 25.01 5.79
C VAL A 47 -8.09 24.25 6.03
N GLU A 48 -7.55 24.27 7.25
CA GLU A 48 -6.36 23.51 7.60
C GLU A 48 -6.59 22.00 7.43
N ALA A 49 -7.68 21.48 7.99
CA ALA A 49 -7.98 20.05 7.92
C ALA A 49 -8.20 19.58 6.46
N ALA A 50 -8.92 20.35 5.65
CA ALA A 50 -9.09 20.06 4.22
C ALA A 50 -7.78 20.17 3.45
N SER A 51 -6.91 21.12 3.78
CA SER A 51 -5.60 21.26 3.15
C SER A 51 -4.71 20.05 3.39
N ILE A 52 -4.72 19.46 4.59
CA ILE A 52 -3.99 18.23 4.91
C ILE A 52 -4.45 17.09 3.98
N VAL A 53 -5.75 16.92 3.81
CA VAL A 53 -6.31 15.88 2.93
C VAL A 53 -5.96 16.13 1.47
N ALA A 54 -6.05 17.37 1.00
CA ALA A 54 -5.74 17.74 -0.38
C ALA A 54 -4.26 17.52 -0.70
N ILE A 55 -3.35 17.98 0.18
CA ILE A 55 -1.91 17.81 0.01
C ILE A 55 -1.55 16.32 0.00
N ALA A 56 -2.13 15.52 0.92
CA ALA A 56 -1.91 14.09 0.98
C ALA A 56 -2.27 13.39 -0.34
N ARG A 57 -3.41 13.74 -0.95
CA ARG A 57 -3.83 13.18 -2.24
C ARG A 57 -2.90 13.56 -3.41
N ILE A 58 -2.39 14.79 -3.43
CA ILE A 58 -1.41 15.21 -4.45
C ILE A 58 -0.12 14.41 -4.28
N VAL A 59 0.36 14.27 -3.04
CA VAL A 59 1.59 13.51 -2.76
C VAL A 59 1.40 12.03 -3.08
N ASP A 60 0.26 11.42 -2.74
CA ASP A 60 -0.04 10.03 -3.10
C ASP A 60 0.02 9.79 -4.62
N ALA A 61 -0.57 10.68 -5.41
CA ALA A 61 -0.51 10.60 -6.87
C ALA A 61 0.94 10.64 -7.38
N VAL A 62 1.77 11.52 -6.82
CA VAL A 62 3.20 11.64 -7.19
C VAL A 62 3.98 10.40 -6.74
N VAL A 63 3.83 9.98 -5.48
CA VAL A 63 4.51 8.81 -4.91
C VAL A 63 4.14 7.55 -5.69
N SER A 64 2.88 7.40 -6.08
CA SER A 64 2.41 6.26 -6.86
C SER A 64 3.10 6.12 -8.22
N LEU A 65 3.34 7.25 -8.91
CA LEU A 65 4.12 7.26 -10.16
C LEU A 65 5.56 6.79 -9.95
N PHE A 66 6.21 7.23 -8.88
CA PHE A 66 7.59 6.84 -8.57
C PHE A 66 7.71 5.41 -8.07
N MET A 67 6.78 4.96 -7.23
CA MET A 67 6.84 3.65 -6.56
C MET A 67 6.81 2.49 -7.56
N GLY A 68 6.07 2.61 -8.66
CA GLY A 68 6.11 1.62 -9.75
C GLY A 68 7.53 1.41 -10.28
N SER A 69 8.21 2.50 -10.66
CA SER A 69 9.59 2.44 -11.12
C SER A 69 10.57 1.99 -10.03
N PHE A 70 10.38 2.43 -8.79
CA PHE A 70 11.27 2.11 -7.67
C PHE A 70 11.25 0.61 -7.33
N THR A 71 10.05 0.03 -7.30
CA THR A 71 9.85 -1.38 -6.97
C THR A 71 10.42 -2.31 -8.05
N ASP A 72 10.36 -1.90 -9.32
CA ASP A 72 10.97 -2.66 -10.42
C ASP A 72 12.51 -2.65 -10.36
N HIS A 73 13.12 -1.55 -9.90
CA HIS A 73 14.57 -1.44 -9.70
C HIS A 73 15.07 -2.02 -8.37
N PHE A 74 14.18 -2.34 -7.41
CA PHE A 74 14.53 -2.82 -6.08
C PHE A 74 15.26 -4.17 -6.07
N TYR A 75 15.27 -4.87 -7.21
CA TYR A 75 16.02 -6.10 -7.43
C TYR A 75 17.56 -5.93 -7.35
N LYS A 76 18.04 -4.69 -7.41
CA LYS A 76 19.45 -4.32 -7.24
C LYS A 76 19.94 -4.50 -5.79
N ASN A 77 19.04 -4.46 -4.80
CA ASN A 77 19.42 -4.58 -3.40
C ASN A 77 19.54 -6.05 -2.94
N PRO A 78 20.49 -6.37 -2.05
CA PRO A 78 20.68 -7.72 -1.51
C PRO A 78 19.43 -8.23 -0.76
N LEU A 79 18.63 -7.31 -0.22
CA LEU A 79 17.35 -7.60 0.43
C LEU A 79 16.27 -8.01 -0.58
N GLY A 80 16.18 -7.37 -1.75
CA GLY A 80 15.28 -7.75 -2.83
C GLY A 80 15.59 -9.14 -3.40
N ARG A 81 16.89 -9.50 -3.46
CA ARG A 81 17.33 -10.86 -3.86
C ARG A 81 17.01 -11.93 -2.80
N ARG A 82 16.96 -11.57 -1.51
CA ARG A 82 16.74 -12.53 -0.41
C ARG A 82 15.26 -12.71 -0.06
N PHE A 83 14.46 -11.65 -0.09
CA PHE A 83 13.06 -11.66 0.34
C PHE A 83 12.03 -11.55 -0.80
N GLY A 84 12.49 -11.25 -2.02
CA GLY A 84 11.65 -11.01 -3.19
C GLY A 84 11.50 -9.52 -3.51
N ARG A 85 11.29 -9.21 -4.79
CA ARG A 85 11.19 -7.86 -5.36
C ARG A 85 10.05 -7.06 -4.76
N ARG A 86 8.89 -7.69 -4.62
CA ARG A 86 7.59 -7.08 -4.27
C ARG A 86 7.15 -7.49 -2.88
N ARG A 87 7.44 -8.72 -2.47
CA ARG A 87 7.11 -9.26 -1.15
C ARG A 87 7.86 -8.59 0.00
N PHE A 88 9.06 -8.06 -0.23
CA PHE A 88 9.79 -7.32 0.80
C PHE A 88 8.99 -6.12 1.32
N PHE A 89 8.32 -5.39 0.42
CA PHE A 89 7.53 -4.23 0.78
C PHE A 89 6.29 -4.58 1.61
N LEU A 90 5.65 -5.72 1.35
CA LEU A 90 4.55 -6.20 2.20
C LEU A 90 5.05 -6.58 3.60
N LEU A 91 6.23 -7.21 3.70
CA LEU A 91 6.80 -7.60 4.99
C LEU A 91 7.15 -6.38 5.86
N VAL A 92 7.78 -5.38 5.27
CA VAL A 92 8.14 -4.13 5.97
C VAL A 92 6.92 -3.26 6.20
N GLY A 93 6.01 -3.21 5.24
CA GLY A 93 4.79 -2.43 5.32
C GLY A 93 3.81 -2.92 6.37
N ALA A 94 3.74 -4.23 6.63
CA ALA A 94 2.84 -4.80 7.63
C ALA A 94 2.94 -4.12 9.01
N PRO A 95 4.10 -4.09 9.71
CA PRO A 95 4.20 -3.39 11.00
C PRO A 95 4.07 -1.87 10.86
N LEU A 96 4.45 -1.30 9.70
CA LEU A 96 4.31 0.14 9.46
C LEU A 96 2.85 0.60 9.34
N MET A 97 1.89 -0.31 9.12
CA MET A 97 0.46 0.01 9.15
C MET A 97 0.00 0.57 10.50
N LEU A 98 0.76 0.32 11.58
CA LEU A 98 0.48 0.91 12.90
C LEU A 98 0.60 2.44 12.92
N VAL A 99 1.27 3.06 11.94
CA VAL A 99 1.29 4.53 11.77
C VAL A 99 -0.12 5.09 11.59
N TYR A 100 -1.07 4.31 11.08
CA TYR A 100 -2.47 4.70 10.96
C TYR A 100 -3.10 5.16 12.29
N ILE A 101 -2.63 4.63 13.43
CA ILE A 101 -3.09 5.03 14.77
C ILE A 101 -2.82 6.51 15.03
N LEU A 102 -1.68 7.02 14.54
CA LEU A 102 -1.25 8.39 14.79
C LEU A 102 -2.15 9.44 14.12
N LEU A 103 -2.94 9.06 13.11
CA LEU A 103 -3.95 9.92 12.50
C LEU A 103 -5.09 10.29 13.47
N TRP A 104 -5.29 9.49 14.51
CA TRP A 104 -6.43 9.60 15.42
C TRP A 104 -6.03 10.03 16.84
N VAL A 105 -4.79 10.52 17.02
CA VAL A 105 -4.33 11.10 18.28
C VAL A 105 -4.79 12.56 18.36
N THR A 106 -5.15 13.04 19.55
CA THR A 106 -5.57 14.43 19.79
C THR A 106 -4.43 15.30 20.32
N GLY A 107 -4.60 16.62 20.25
CA GLY A 107 -3.71 17.59 20.90
C GLY A 107 -2.38 17.86 20.20
N MET A 108 -2.23 17.48 18.93
CA MET A 108 -1.01 17.70 18.15
C MET A 108 -1.14 18.92 17.22
N SER A 109 -0.02 19.35 16.63
CA SER A 109 0.00 20.48 15.70
C SER A 109 -0.42 20.10 14.28
N PHE A 110 -0.81 21.09 13.48
CA PHE A 110 -1.08 20.94 12.04
C PHE A 110 0.02 20.14 11.32
N TRP A 111 1.29 20.50 11.53
CA TRP A 111 2.43 19.88 10.86
C TRP A 111 2.61 18.41 11.23
N PHE A 112 2.24 18.02 12.46
CA PHE A 112 2.23 16.62 12.86
C PHE A 112 1.22 15.82 12.03
N TYR A 113 -0.03 16.29 11.93
CA TYR A 113 -1.07 15.59 11.16
C TYR A 113 -0.75 15.53 9.67
N LEU A 114 -0.18 16.61 9.11
CA LEU A 114 0.31 16.61 7.73
C LEU A 114 1.40 15.56 7.55
N ALA A 115 2.44 15.56 8.39
CA ALA A 115 3.55 14.62 8.27
C ALA A 115 3.11 13.15 8.46
N VAL A 116 2.24 12.87 9.43
CA VAL A 116 1.70 11.53 9.67
C VAL A 116 0.89 11.05 8.48
N TYR A 117 0.01 11.90 7.92
CA TYR A 117 -0.80 11.48 6.78
C TYR A 117 0.05 11.26 5.53
N LEU A 118 1.01 12.14 5.24
CA LEU A 118 1.97 11.92 4.15
C LEU A 118 2.76 10.61 4.33
N THR A 119 3.19 10.33 5.56
CA THR A 119 3.89 9.08 5.88
C THR A 119 3.00 7.86 5.64
N PHE A 120 1.73 7.93 6.06
CA PHE A 120 0.75 6.87 5.82
C PHE A 120 0.51 6.63 4.32
N GLU A 121 0.36 7.68 3.51
CA GLU A 121 0.20 7.55 2.05
C GLU A 121 1.41 6.87 1.41
N VAL A 122 2.63 7.26 1.80
CA VAL A 122 3.85 6.61 1.31
C VAL A 122 3.90 5.13 1.68
N ILE A 123 3.52 4.78 2.91
CA ILE A 123 3.46 3.38 3.37
C ILE A 123 2.37 2.61 2.61
N ALA A 124 1.20 3.22 2.41
CA ALA A 124 0.09 2.61 1.68
C ALA A 124 0.47 2.33 0.22
N ALA A 125 1.05 3.30 -0.47
CA ALA A 125 1.55 3.15 -1.84
C ALA A 125 2.65 2.07 -1.91
N MET A 126 3.57 2.05 -0.94
CA MET A 126 4.63 1.05 -0.84
C MET A 126 4.08 -0.38 -0.69
N VAL A 127 2.91 -0.57 -0.09
CA VAL A 127 2.28 -1.89 0.05
C VAL A 127 1.38 -2.23 -1.12
N LEU A 128 0.48 -1.31 -1.50
CA LEU A 128 -0.55 -1.57 -2.50
C LEU A 128 0.03 -1.78 -3.89
N ILE A 129 1.00 -0.96 -4.31
CA ILE A 129 1.52 -1.01 -5.68
C ILE A 129 2.25 -2.34 -5.97
N PRO A 130 3.20 -2.79 -5.12
CA PRO A 130 3.78 -4.13 -5.27
C PRO A 130 2.74 -5.25 -5.18
N TRP A 131 1.77 -5.12 -4.27
CA TRP A 131 0.76 -6.14 -4.07
C TRP A 131 -0.15 -6.30 -5.30
N GLU A 132 -0.63 -5.23 -5.91
CA GLU A 132 -1.49 -5.28 -7.12
C GLU A 132 -0.80 -5.92 -8.33
N THR A 133 0.53 -5.87 -8.35
CA THR A 133 1.32 -6.44 -9.45
C THR A 133 1.70 -7.91 -9.21
N LEU A 134 1.54 -8.45 -7.99
CA LEU A 134 1.84 -9.86 -7.66
C LEU A 134 1.03 -10.90 -8.46
N PRO A 135 -0.26 -10.74 -8.78
CA PRO A 135 -1.01 -11.73 -9.57
C PRO A 135 -0.36 -12.04 -10.91
N SER A 136 0.26 -11.03 -11.53
CA SER A 136 0.95 -11.20 -12.81
C SER A 136 2.18 -12.11 -12.72
N GLU A 137 2.81 -12.15 -11.54
CA GLU A 137 3.96 -13.01 -11.23
C GLU A 137 3.55 -14.37 -10.66
N MET A 138 2.39 -14.46 -10.00
CA MET A 138 1.93 -15.71 -9.37
C MET A 138 1.36 -16.70 -10.39
N THR A 139 0.75 -16.22 -11.48
CA THR A 139 0.11 -17.09 -12.48
C THR A 139 0.01 -16.44 -13.87
N LYS A 140 0.10 -17.27 -14.91
CA LYS A 140 -0.19 -16.92 -16.32
C LYS A 140 -1.60 -17.34 -16.76
N ASP A 141 -2.28 -18.16 -15.96
CA ASP A 141 -3.61 -18.67 -16.27
C ASP A 141 -4.67 -17.59 -16.00
N PHE A 142 -5.51 -17.34 -17.00
CA PHE A 142 -6.55 -16.32 -16.95
C PHE A 142 -7.57 -16.61 -15.84
N ASN A 143 -8.03 -17.85 -15.71
CA ASN A 143 -9.03 -18.22 -14.69
C ASN A 143 -8.51 -17.99 -13.26
N SER A 144 -7.23 -18.29 -13.02
CA SER A 144 -6.57 -18.05 -11.75
C SER A 144 -6.40 -16.56 -11.44
N ARG A 145 -6.09 -15.73 -12.45
CA ARG A 145 -6.07 -14.26 -12.29
C ARG A 145 -7.45 -13.70 -11.97
N THR A 146 -8.49 -14.20 -12.65
CA THR A 146 -9.88 -13.83 -12.37
C THR A 146 -10.26 -14.15 -10.93
N LYS A 147 -9.92 -15.35 -10.43
CA LYS A 147 -10.16 -15.71 -9.01
C LYS A 147 -9.49 -14.76 -8.03
N LEU A 148 -8.23 -14.40 -8.27
CA LEU A 148 -7.50 -13.43 -7.43
C LEU A 148 -8.19 -12.06 -7.43
N SER A 149 -8.58 -11.56 -8.61
CA SER A 149 -9.27 -10.28 -8.74
C SER A 149 -10.66 -10.28 -8.09
N THR A 150 -11.46 -11.35 -8.27
CA THR A 150 -12.78 -11.47 -7.65
C THR A 150 -12.70 -11.51 -6.13
N CYS A 151 -11.78 -12.32 -5.56
CA CYS A 151 -11.57 -12.34 -4.11
C CYS A 151 -11.12 -10.98 -3.58
N ARG A 152 -10.22 -10.29 -4.30
CA ARG A 152 -9.77 -8.93 -3.99
C ARG A 152 -10.96 -7.97 -3.88
N MET A 153 -11.79 -7.87 -4.92
CA MET A 153 -12.94 -6.95 -4.93
C MET A 153 -13.96 -7.25 -3.83
N PHE A 154 -14.23 -8.54 -3.55
CA PHE A 154 -15.12 -8.92 -2.46
C PHE A 154 -14.59 -8.49 -1.09
N LEU A 155 -13.28 -8.65 -0.85
CA LEU A 155 -12.64 -8.25 0.38
C LEU A 155 -12.51 -6.72 0.50
N SER A 156 -12.35 -6.01 -0.63
CA SER A 156 -12.47 -4.55 -0.70
C SER A 156 -13.82 -4.06 -0.18
N ALA A 157 -14.91 -4.60 -0.74
CA ALA A 157 -16.27 -4.26 -0.35
C ALA A 157 -16.54 -4.60 1.12
N SER A 158 -16.00 -5.72 1.59
CA SER A 158 -16.06 -6.09 3.01
C SER A 158 -15.31 -5.10 3.89
N GLY A 159 -14.14 -4.63 3.46
CA GLY A 159 -13.36 -3.58 4.14
C GLY A 159 -14.11 -2.26 4.23
N THR A 160 -14.74 -1.82 3.13
CA THR A 160 -15.62 -0.63 3.11
C THR A 160 -16.82 -0.81 4.04
N PHE A 161 -17.46 -1.97 4.05
CA PHE A 161 -18.57 -2.26 4.97
C PHE A 161 -18.11 -2.17 6.43
N LEU A 162 -17.00 -2.80 6.79
CA LEU A 162 -16.44 -2.73 8.14
C LEU A 162 -16.06 -1.29 8.52
N ALA A 163 -15.49 -0.53 7.59
CA ALA A 163 -15.12 0.87 7.75
C ALA A 163 -16.31 1.79 8.06
N THR A 164 -17.52 1.42 7.65
CA THR A 164 -18.74 2.16 8.00
C THR A 164 -19.40 1.59 9.27
N PHE A 165 -19.34 0.27 9.45
CA PHE A 165 -20.03 -0.43 10.54
C PHE A 165 -19.33 -0.27 11.91
N ILE A 166 -18.01 -0.45 11.97
CA ILE A 166 -17.24 -0.40 13.23
C ILE A 166 -17.30 0.99 13.88
N PRO A 167 -17.07 2.12 13.15
CA PRO A 167 -17.23 3.44 13.74
C PRO A 167 -18.64 3.70 14.26
N GLY A 168 -19.69 3.28 13.53
CA GLY A 168 -21.07 3.44 13.96
C GLY A 168 -21.38 2.74 15.30
N LEU A 169 -20.85 1.53 15.49
CA LEU A 169 -20.95 0.83 16.77
C LEU A 169 -20.18 1.53 17.89
N LEU A 170 -18.96 1.98 17.63
CA LEU A 170 -18.13 2.69 18.61
C LEU A 170 -18.77 4.02 19.03
N ILE A 171 -19.27 4.79 18.08
CA ILE A 171 -19.97 6.04 18.32
C ILE A 171 -21.24 5.81 19.16
N THR A 172 -21.99 4.74 18.90
CA THR A 172 -23.18 4.40 19.71
C THR A 172 -22.82 4.06 21.15
N HIS A 173 -21.64 3.46 21.39
CA HIS A 173 -21.22 3.03 22.72
C HIS A 173 -20.51 4.13 23.54
N PHE A 174 -19.62 4.91 22.91
CA PHE A 174 -18.84 5.96 23.57
C PHE A 174 -19.51 7.35 23.49
N GLY A 175 -20.40 7.56 22.52
CA GLY A 175 -21.01 8.85 22.21
C GLY A 175 -20.32 9.57 21.05
N GLU A 176 -21.09 10.38 20.32
CA GLU A 176 -20.65 11.11 19.12
C GLU A 176 -19.55 12.15 19.38
N HIS A 177 -19.41 12.60 20.63
CA HIS A 177 -18.46 13.65 21.02
C HIS A 177 -17.29 13.12 21.86
N ASP A 178 -17.03 11.81 21.84
CA ASP A 178 -15.84 11.25 22.49
C ASP A 178 -14.73 10.96 21.46
N PRO A 179 -13.57 11.66 21.52
CA PRO A 179 -12.43 11.36 20.65
C PRO A 179 -11.88 9.94 20.81
N HIS A 180 -12.11 9.28 21.95
CA HIS A 180 -11.66 7.91 22.19
C HIS A 180 -12.31 6.91 21.24
N ALA A 181 -13.54 7.14 20.79
CA ALA A 181 -14.21 6.29 19.81
C ALA A 181 -13.40 6.20 18.50
N TYR A 182 -12.92 7.36 18.03
CA TYR A 182 -12.13 7.48 16.80
C TYR A 182 -10.72 6.92 16.96
N PHE A 183 -10.09 7.14 18.12
CA PHE A 183 -8.79 6.57 18.43
C PHE A 183 -8.84 5.03 18.48
N ILE A 184 -9.82 4.47 19.21
CA ILE A 184 -10.01 3.01 19.29
C ILE A 184 -10.29 2.44 17.90
N ASN A 185 -11.12 3.12 17.10
CA ASN A 185 -11.36 2.74 15.71
C ASN A 185 -10.04 2.70 14.91
N GLY A 186 -9.20 3.73 15.05
CA GLY A 186 -7.86 3.79 14.46
C GLY A 186 -6.99 2.60 14.84
N VAL A 187 -6.97 2.23 16.12
CA VAL A 187 -6.21 1.06 16.63
C VAL A 187 -6.73 -0.24 16.04
N VAL A 188 -8.05 -0.45 16.04
CA VAL A 188 -8.68 -1.67 15.50
C VAL A 188 -8.32 -1.85 14.02
N PHE A 189 -8.46 -0.81 13.21
CA PHE A 189 -8.15 -0.87 11.79
C PHE A 189 -6.65 -1.00 11.51
N ALA A 190 -5.79 -0.29 12.25
CA ALA A 190 -4.35 -0.42 12.09
C ALA A 190 -3.85 -1.85 12.34
N VAL A 191 -4.34 -2.48 13.41
CA VAL A 191 -4.02 -3.87 13.74
C VAL A 191 -4.59 -4.84 12.69
N LEU A 192 -5.83 -4.62 12.25
CA LEU A 192 -6.46 -5.40 11.17
C LEU A 192 -5.63 -5.33 9.88
N PHE A 193 -5.23 -4.13 9.44
CA PHE A 193 -4.44 -3.93 8.23
C PHE A 193 -3.07 -4.59 8.34
N MET A 194 -2.38 -4.47 9.48
CA MET A 194 -1.12 -5.15 9.74
C MET A 194 -1.24 -6.67 9.51
N PHE A 195 -2.26 -7.31 10.11
CA PHE A 195 -2.47 -8.75 9.95
C PHE A 195 -2.86 -9.13 8.51
N CYS A 196 -3.74 -8.36 7.87
CA CYS A 196 -4.14 -8.58 6.48
C CYS A 196 -2.94 -8.54 5.52
N VAL A 197 -2.08 -7.52 5.65
CA VAL A 197 -0.86 -7.38 4.85
C VAL A 197 0.12 -8.52 5.14
N PHE A 198 0.29 -8.90 6.42
CA PHE A 198 1.19 -9.98 6.81
C PHE A 198 0.72 -11.36 6.29
N ILE A 199 -0.58 -11.65 6.34
CA ILE A 199 -1.14 -12.88 5.79
C ILE A 199 -0.93 -12.93 4.27
N SER A 200 -1.21 -11.82 3.58
CA SER A 200 -0.96 -11.71 2.13
C SER A 200 0.52 -11.96 1.79
N TRP A 201 1.45 -11.39 2.57
CA TRP A 201 2.88 -11.69 2.40
C TRP A 201 3.22 -13.18 2.58
N LYS A 202 2.63 -13.85 3.58
CA LYS A 202 2.85 -15.28 3.83
C LYS A 202 2.32 -16.17 2.71
N VAL A 203 1.16 -15.81 2.16
CA VAL A 203 0.42 -16.62 1.18
C VAL A 203 0.93 -16.41 -0.24
N THR A 204 1.41 -15.21 -0.57
CA THR A 204 1.92 -14.85 -1.90
C THR A 204 3.32 -15.38 -2.15
N TRP A 205 3.67 -15.55 -3.43
CA TRP A 205 5.01 -15.92 -3.88
C TRP A 205 5.33 -15.21 -5.19
N GLU A 206 6.62 -15.06 -5.47
CA GLU A 206 7.10 -14.54 -6.75
C GLU A 206 7.58 -15.71 -7.61
N CYS A 207 7.37 -15.60 -8.93
CA CYS A 207 7.95 -16.54 -9.88
C CYS A 207 9.47 -16.40 -9.88
N GLU A 208 10.19 -17.51 -10.03
CA GLU A 208 11.65 -17.48 -10.19
C GLU A 208 11.97 -16.78 -11.52
N LEU A 209 12.74 -15.69 -11.45
CA LEU A 209 13.25 -15.01 -12.64
C LEU A 209 14.20 -15.96 -13.36
N THR A 210 13.94 -16.24 -14.64
CA THR A 210 14.88 -17.02 -15.46
C THR A 210 16.21 -16.26 -15.59
N PRO A 211 17.34 -16.96 -15.80
CA PRO A 211 18.65 -16.32 -16.00
C PRO A 211 18.64 -15.27 -17.11
N GLU A 212 17.83 -15.48 -18.15
CA GLU A 212 17.60 -14.56 -19.27
C GLU A 212 16.87 -13.28 -18.84
N MET A 213 15.78 -13.39 -18.06
CA MET A 213 15.09 -12.22 -17.50
C MET A 213 15.99 -11.46 -16.51
N PHE A 214 16.85 -12.16 -15.78
CA PHE A 214 17.88 -11.56 -14.92
C PHE A 214 18.93 -10.79 -15.73
N ALA A 215 19.29 -11.30 -16.92
CA ALA A 215 20.21 -10.65 -17.84
C ALA A 215 19.59 -9.42 -18.52
N GLU A 216 18.31 -9.48 -18.90
CA GLU A 216 17.55 -8.33 -19.42
C GLU A 216 17.38 -7.22 -18.37
N LEU A 217 17.06 -7.57 -17.12
CA LEU A 217 17.00 -6.59 -16.02
C LEU A 217 18.35 -5.91 -15.74
N LYS A 218 19.47 -6.60 -16.03
CA LYS A 218 20.81 -5.99 -16.00
C LYS A 218 21.11 -5.16 -17.25
N SER A 219 20.68 -5.58 -18.44
CA SER A 219 21.00 -4.91 -19.71
C SER A 219 20.21 -3.61 -19.92
N HIS A 220 18.91 -3.59 -19.58
CA HIS A 220 18.08 -2.38 -19.58
C HIS A 220 18.55 -1.32 -18.56
N SER A 221 19.39 -1.71 -17.60
CA SER A 221 20.06 -0.79 -16.68
C SER A 221 21.29 -0.10 -17.29
N SER A 222 21.84 -0.60 -18.39
CA SER A 222 23.04 -0.03 -19.04
C SER A 222 22.69 0.93 -20.18
N THR A 223 21.50 0.80 -20.77
CA THR A 223 21.09 1.60 -21.94
C THR A 223 20.83 3.07 -21.63
N HIS A 224 20.58 3.43 -20.36
CA HIS A 224 20.48 4.83 -19.94
C HIS A 224 21.83 5.53 -19.70
N VAL A 225 22.95 4.79 -19.66
CA VAL A 225 24.29 5.40 -19.63
C VAL A 225 24.83 5.63 -21.05
N LEU A 226 24.40 4.84 -22.04
CA LEU A 226 24.95 4.92 -23.41
C LEU A 226 24.21 5.88 -24.35
N TYR A 227 23.14 6.56 -23.90
CA TYR A 227 22.51 7.65 -24.68
C TYR A 227 22.87 9.06 -24.16
N GLY A 228 23.76 9.15 -23.16
CA GLY A 228 24.25 10.42 -22.59
C GLY A 228 25.57 10.92 -23.17
N GLU A 229 26.28 10.12 -23.97
CA GLU A 229 27.48 10.55 -24.71
C GLU A 229 27.16 10.63 -26.20
N GLY A 230 26.24 11.54 -26.55
CA GLY A 230 26.03 11.96 -27.92
C GLY A 230 27.24 12.74 -28.43
N CYS A 231 27.81 12.25 -29.53
CA CYS A 231 28.33 13.04 -30.64
C CYS A 231 29.13 14.32 -30.26
N GLY A 232 30.42 14.15 -29.96
CA GLY A 232 31.43 15.16 -30.21
C GLY A 232 32.13 14.87 -31.54
N GLY A 233 31.69 15.53 -32.62
CA GLY A 233 32.25 15.35 -33.95
C GLY A 233 33.70 15.82 -34.11
N ARG A 234 34.47 15.03 -34.87
CA ARG A 234 35.70 15.27 -35.64
C ARG A 234 35.82 14.01 -36.54
N GLU A 235 36.11 14.01 -37.83
CA GLU A 235 36.93 14.85 -38.69
C GLU A 235 36.69 14.42 -40.15
N THR A 236 36.73 15.38 -41.09
CA THR A 236 37.26 15.34 -42.47
C THR A 236 37.08 14.07 -43.35
N VAL A 237 36.43 14.22 -44.51
CA VAL A 237 37.03 14.42 -45.86
C VAL A 237 36.01 15.19 -46.71
#